data_AF-A0A966DER5-F1
#
_entry.id   AF-A0A966DER5-F1
#
_cell.length_a   1.000
_cell.length_b   1.000
_cell.length_c   1.000
_cell.angle_alpha   90.00
_cell.angle_beta   90.00
_cell.angle_gamma   90.00
#
_symmetry.space_group_name_H-M   'P 1'
#
loop_
_entity.id
_entity.type
_entity.pdbx_description
1 polymer ?
#
loop_
_entity_poly.entity_id
_entity_poly.type
_entity_poly.pdbx_seq_one_letter_code
_entity_poly.pdbx_strand_id
1 'polypeptide(L)' 'MKTQIKLQDIHGAKEFVRAAVDCDFDIDVYYNRIALDAKSILGILSLDPRHPITVDFEGENTGFREVLEKYAI' A
#
# COMPACT_ATOMS: atom_id res chain seq x y z
N MET A 1 -2.52 11.91 2.69
CA MET A 1 -3.84 11.32 3.02
C MET A 1 -3.56 9.98 3.67
N LYS A 2 -4.04 9.75 4.89
CA LYS A 2 -3.79 8.49 5.61
C LYS A 2 -4.99 7.57 5.52
N THR A 3 -4.76 6.34 5.06
CA THR A 3 -5.77 5.27 5.07
C THR A 3 -5.18 3.98 5.62
N GLN A 4 -6.02 3.12 6.19
CA GLN A 4 -5.60 1.79 6.63
C GLN A 4 -6.15 0.74 5.67
N ILE A 5 -5.30 -0.19 5.27
CA ILE A 5 -5.68 -1.32 4.42
C ILE A 5 -5.16 -2.63 4.98
N LYS A 6 -5.75 -3.75 4.53
CA LYS A 6 -5.27 -5.08 4.85
C LYS A 6 -5.06 -5.92 3.59
N LEU A 7 -3.80 -6.24 3.31
CA LEU A 7 -3.39 -7.10 2.20
C LEU A 7 -3.45 -8.57 2.64
N GLN A 8 -4.44 -9.31 2.16
CA GLN A 8 -4.76 -10.66 2.67
C GLN A 8 -3.83 -11.75 2.11
N ASP A 9 -3.26 -11.54 0.93
CA ASP A 9 -2.43 -12.51 0.23
C ASP A 9 -1.38 -11.84 -0.67
N ILE A 10 -0.54 -12.68 -1.30
CA ILE A 10 0.51 -12.25 -2.22
C ILE A 10 -0.08 -11.56 -3.47
N HIS A 11 -1.30 -11.94 -3.88
CA HIS A 11 -1.94 -11.34 -5.05
C HIS A 11 -2.31 -9.87 -4.74
N GLY A 12 -2.96 -9.62 -3.61
CA GLY A 12 -3.30 -8.27 -3.17
C GLY A 12 -2.07 -7.40 -2.93
N ALA A 13 -0.99 -7.96 -2.39
CA ALA A 13 0.28 -7.24 -2.26
C ALA A 13 0.86 -6.83 -3.63
N LYS A 14 0.84 -7.73 -4.62
CA LYS A 14 1.30 -7.42 -5.98
C LYS A 14 0.41 -6.40 -6.69
N GLU A 15 -0.90 -6.49 -6.50
CA GLU A 15 -1.87 -5.54 -7.04
C GLU A 15 -1.66 -4.13 -6.46
N PHE A 16 -1.53 -4.04 -5.13
CA PHE A 16 -1.20 -2.80 -4.42
C PHE A 16 0.08 -2.16 -4.93
N VAL A 17 1.19 -2.93 -5.01
CA VAL A 17 2.48 -2.39 -5.45
C VAL A 17 2.44 -1.94 -6.91
N ARG A 18 1.74 -2.67 -7.79
CA ARG A 18 1.56 -2.25 -9.19
C ARG A 18 0.86 -0.90 -9.28
N ALA A 19 -0.25 -0.75 -8.59
CA ALA A 19 -0.99 0.51 -8.56
C ALA A 19 -0.15 1.65 -7.95
N ALA A 20 0.68 1.37 -6.92
CA ALA A 20 1.59 2.35 -6.34
C ALA A 20 2.72 2.76 -7.31
N VAL A 21 3.26 1.82 -8.10
CA VAL A 21 4.30 2.09 -9.10
C VAL A 21 3.79 3.00 -10.23
N ASP A 22 2.52 2.90 -10.59
CA ASP A 22 1.88 3.73 -11.62
C ASP A 22 1.62 5.18 -11.16
N CYS A 23 1.85 5.49 -9.88
CA CYS A 23 1.77 6.85 -9.34
C CYS A 23 3.08 7.63 -9.52
N ASP A 24 2.97 8.90 -9.89
CA ASP A 24 4.09 9.83 -10.06
C ASP A 24 4.46 10.60 -8.77
N PHE A 25 3.85 10.23 -7.64
CA PHE A 25 4.11 10.78 -6.30
C PHE A 25 4.63 9.71 -5.34
N ASP A 26 5.15 10.18 -4.20
CA ASP A 26 5.65 9.31 -3.13
C ASP A 26 4.49 8.73 -2.30
N ILE A 27 4.62 7.45 -1.96
CA ILE A 27 3.63 6.69 -1.20
C ILE A 27 4.38 5.91 -0.12
N ASP A 28 4.12 6.26 1.13
CA ASP A 28 4.70 5.62 2.29
C ASP A 28 3.74 4.60 2.88
N VAL A 29 4.30 3.45 3.27
CA VAL A 29 3.61 2.42 4.04
C VAL A 29 4.21 2.35 5.44
N TYR A 30 3.38 2.57 6.46
CA TYR A 30 3.74 2.46 7.86
C TYR A 30 3.26 1.12 8.43
N TYR A 31 4.21 0.39 9.02
CA TYR A 31 3.96 -0.86 9.72
C TYR A 31 4.74 -0.89 11.05
N ASN A 32 4.04 -0.95 12.17
CA ASN A 32 4.62 -0.80 13.52
C ASN A 32 5.44 0.51 13.66
N ARG A 33 6.77 0.40 13.70
CA ARG A 33 7.71 1.55 13.84
C ARG A 33 8.53 1.79 12.56
N ILE A 34 8.18 1.13 11.46
CA ILE A 34 8.92 1.15 10.19
C ILE A 34 8.08 1.86 9.14
N ALA A 35 8.72 2.72 8.34
CA ALA A 35 8.18 3.26 7.10
C ALA A 35 8.88 2.56 5.91
N LEU A 36 8.10 2.20 4.90
CA LEU A 36 8.56 1.53 3.69
C LEU A 36 8.03 2.28 2.47
N ASP A 37 8.81 2.26 1.40
CA ASP A 37 8.36 2.70 0.09
C ASP A 37 7.30 1.72 -0.47
N ALA A 38 6.11 2.23 -0.81
CA ALA A 38 5.00 1.40 -1.30
C ALA A 38 5.25 0.76 -2.67
N LYS A 39 6.20 1.29 -3.45
CA LYS A 39 6.62 0.80 -4.77
C LYS A 39 7.64 -0.34 -4.64
N SER A 40 8.17 -0.60 -3.44
CA SER A 40 9.07 -1.72 -3.16
C SER A 40 8.31 -3.03 -2.92
N ILE A 41 8.23 -3.88 -3.95
CA ILE A 41 7.62 -5.20 -3.83
C ILE A 41 8.27 -6.07 -2.75
N LEU A 42 9.59 -5.96 -2.57
CA LEU A 42 10.31 -6.70 -1.53
C LEU A 42 9.93 -6.19 -0.14
N GLY A 43 9.79 -4.86 0.03
CA GLY A 43 9.35 -4.26 1.28
C GLY A 43 7.94 -4.72 1.67
N ILE A 44 6.99 -4.62 0.74
CA ILE A 44 5.60 -5.01 0.99
C ILE A 44 5.44 -6.51 1.24
N LEU A 45 6.13 -7.37 0.49
CA LEU A 45 6.08 -8.83 0.72
C LEU A 45 6.79 -9.28 1.99
N SER A 46 7.63 -8.43 2.60
CA SER A 46 8.27 -8.72 3.88
C SER A 46 7.37 -8.43 5.09
N LEU A 47 6.21 -7.81 4.88
CA LEU A 47 5.24 -7.50 5.94
C LEU A 47 4.44 -8.74 6.34
N ASP A 48 3.99 -8.76 7.60
CA ASP A 48 3.08 -9.81 8.08
C ASP A 48 1.64 -9.50 7.64
N PRO A 49 1.03 -10.32 6.76
CA PRO A 49 -0.29 -10.05 6.17
C PRO A 49 -1.44 -10.11 7.18
N ARG A 50 -1.19 -10.58 8.41
CA ARG A 50 -2.21 -10.65 9.47
C ARG A 50 -2.59 -9.28 10.00
N HIS A 51 -1.72 -8.30 9.86
CA HIS A 51 -1.86 -6.97 10.45
C HIS A 51 -2.11 -5.91 9.37
N PRO A 52 -2.97 -4.91 9.64
CA PRO A 52 -3.20 -3.82 8.71
C PRO A 52 -1.96 -2.93 8.59
N ILE A 53 -1.86 -2.24 7.47
CA ILE A 53 -0.83 -1.25 7.19
C ILE A 53 -1.48 0.13 7.03
N THR A 54 -0.76 1.19 7.34
CA THR A 54 -1.19 2.55 7.05
C THR A 54 -0.50 3.05 5.81
N VAL A 55 -1.25 3.53 4.83
CA VAL A 55 -0.75 4.13 3.60
C VAL A 55 -0.89 5.64 3.71
N ASP A 56 0.18 6.39 3.45
CA ASP A 56 0.18 7.84 3.37
C ASP A 56 0.79 8.32 2.06
N PHE A 57 0.12 9.27 1.42
CA PHE A 57 0.56 9.85 0.15
C PHE A 57 -0.11 11.20 -0.09
N GLU A 58 0.54 12.06 -0.88
CA GLU A 58 -0.02 13.32 -1.34
C GLU A 58 -0.07 13.31 -2.87
N GLY A 59 -1.25 13.02 -3.42
CA GLY A 59 -1.47 12.89 -4.86
C GLY A 59 -2.86 12.38 -5.22
N GLU A 60 -3.18 12.45 -6.50
CA GLU A 60 -4.47 12.01 -7.06
C GLU A 60 -4.22 10.97 -8.15
N ASN A 61 -4.63 9.73 -7.90
CA ASN A 61 -4.64 8.66 -8.89
C ASN A 61 -5.87 7.78 -8.66
N THR A 62 -6.81 7.79 -9.60
CA THR A 62 -8.08 7.06 -9.47
C THR A 62 -7.88 5.56 -9.33
N GLY A 63 -6.98 4.96 -10.13
CA GLY A 63 -6.70 3.53 -10.05
C GLY A 63 -6.09 3.12 -8.71
N PHE A 64 -5.18 3.93 -8.17
CA PHE A 64 -4.63 3.68 -6.83
C PHE A 64 -5.69 3.80 -5.74
N ARG A 65 -6.59 4.80 -5.83
CA ARG A 65 -7.70 4.96 -4.88
C ARG A 65 -8.67 3.77 -4.89
N GLU A 66 -9.02 3.26 -6.06
CA GLU A 66 -9.86 2.05 -6.19
C GLU A 66 -9.22 0.83 -5.52
N VAL A 67 -7.90 0.67 -5.68
CA VAL A 67 -7.15 -0.40 -5.00
C VAL A 67 -7.12 -0.20 -3.49
N LEU A 68 -6.94 1.04 -3.00
CA LEU A 68 -7.00 1.33 -1.57
C LEU A 68 -8.38 1.05 -0.98
N GLU A 69 -9.46 1.43 -1.67
CA GLU A 69 -10.85 1.17 -1.26
C GLU A 69 -11.14 -0.33 -1.22
N LYS A 70 -10.66 -1.09 -2.20
CA LYS A 70 -10.81 -2.55 -2.26
C LYS A 70 -10.23 -3.25 -1.02
N TYR A 71 -9.14 -2.73 -0.46
CA TYR A 71 -8.43 -3.31 0.68
C TYR A 71 -8.65 -2.53 1.99
N ALA A 72 -9.50 -1.50 1.99
CA ALA A 72 -9.79 -0.68 3.16
C ALA A 72 -10.42 -1.51 4.29
N ILE A 73 -10.17 -1.09 5.53
CA ILE A 73 -10.74 -1.69 6.75
C ILE A 73 -11.74 -0.75 7.43
#